data_AF-A0AAU7VRB9-F1
#
_entry.id   AF-A0AAU7VRB9-F1
#
_cell.length_a   1.000
_cell.length_b   1.000
_cell.length_c   1.000
_cell.angle_alpha   90.00
_cell.angle_beta   90.00
_cell.angle_gamma   90.00
#
_symmetry.space_group_name_H-M   'P 1'
#
loop_
_entity.id
_entity.type
_entity.pdbx_description
1 polymer ?
#
loop_
_entity_poly.entity_id
_entity_poly.type
_entity_poly.pdbx_seq_one_letter_code
_entity_poly.pdbx_strand_id
1 'polypeptide(L)'
;MNSSTSHPRRRIRRRRLLVAAIALAAVLILAFAVQQSLVAASASVSSQENATGETAGPPPQDVTGSVVAPSDADGVIRDGNEPTVFDTAGVAIANLDPALLDALQRAANDAAADGLEFRVNSGWRSAALQERMMQDAIVQYGSEAEAARWVATPQTSAHVSGDAVDMGPLPTLDWLAQFGADYGLCQTYANEPWHYELRPDAVTEGCPEMYSDPTEDPRMQP
;
A
#
# COMPACT_ATOMS: atom_id res chain seq x y z
N MET A 1 19.05 33.63 58.16
CA MET A 1 18.49 34.15 56.90
C MET A 1 18.40 32.98 55.91
N ASN A 2 17.19 32.50 55.61
CA ASN A 2 16.96 31.39 54.68
C ASN A 2 16.72 31.93 53.27
N SER A 3 17.66 31.69 52.34
CA SER A 3 17.50 32.03 50.93
C SER A 3 16.87 30.85 50.17
N SER A 4 15.59 30.96 49.83
CA SER A 4 14.91 30.04 48.92
C SER A 4 15.30 30.34 47.47
N THR A 5 16.07 29.45 46.84
CA THR A 5 16.40 29.49 45.41
C THR A 5 15.33 28.76 44.59
N SER A 6 14.40 29.53 44.02
CA SER A 6 13.41 29.03 43.08
C SER A 6 14.07 28.60 41.76
N HIS A 7 13.94 27.32 41.41
CA HIS A 7 14.61 26.68 40.28
C HIS A 7 14.13 27.22 38.90
N PRO A 8 15.05 27.62 37.99
CA PRO A 8 14.72 28.15 36.66
C PRO A 8 14.17 27.08 35.69
N ARG A 9 14.32 25.79 36.01
CA ARG A 9 13.89 24.65 35.17
C ARG A 9 12.37 24.53 34.97
N ARG A 10 11.55 25.08 35.88
CA ARG A 10 10.07 24.96 35.83
C ARG A 10 9.41 25.92 34.82
N ARG A 11 10.04 27.07 34.53
CA ARG A 11 9.49 28.09 33.62
C ARG A 11 9.65 27.72 32.13
N ILE A 12 10.71 26.98 31.78
CA ILE A 12 11.00 26.58 30.39
C ILE A 12 10.04 25.47 29.92
N ARG A 13 9.71 24.49 30.78
CA ARG A 13 8.73 23.43 30.45
C ARG A 13 7.32 23.99 30.21
N ARG A 14 6.88 25.00 30.97
CA ARG A 14 5.56 25.63 30.78
C ARG A 14 5.46 26.42 29.47
N ARG A 15 6.54 27.06 29.01
CA ARG A 15 6.56 27.76 27.70
C ARG A 15 6.53 26.78 26.53
N ARG A 16 7.21 25.62 26.61
CA ARG A 16 7.18 24.60 25.56
C ARG A 16 5.80 23.94 25.42
N LEU A 17 5.10 23.69 26.54
CA LEU A 17 3.74 23.15 26.53
C LEU A 17 2.71 24.12 25.94
N LEU A 18 2.87 25.43 26.18
CA LEU A 18 1.98 26.45 25.60
C LEU A 18 2.18 26.61 24.08
N VAL A 19 3.42 26.53 23.60
CA VAL A 19 3.72 26.58 22.14
C VAL A 19 3.20 25.33 21.43
N ALA A 20 3.33 24.15 22.05
CA ALA A 20 2.78 22.90 21.49
C ALA A 20 1.24 22.92 21.44
N ALA A 21 0.57 23.48 22.46
CA ALA A 21 -0.89 23.60 22.46
C ALA A 21 -1.42 24.59 21.41
N ILE A 22 -0.70 25.69 21.16
CA ILE A 22 -1.06 26.67 20.11
C ILE A 22 -0.85 26.07 18.71
N ALA A 23 0.23 25.30 18.50
CA ALA A 23 0.46 24.61 17.24
C ALA A 23 -0.61 23.55 16.94
N LEU A 24 -1.03 22.78 17.95
CA LEU A 24 -2.10 21.80 17.81
C LEU A 24 -3.46 22.46 17.47
N ALA A 25 -3.78 23.59 18.12
CA ALA A 25 -4.98 24.36 17.83
C ALA A 25 -4.98 24.95 16.41
N ALA A 26 -3.82 25.42 15.91
CA ALA A 26 -3.69 25.93 14.55
C ALA A 26 -3.86 24.82 13.49
N VAL A 27 -3.33 23.61 13.73
CA VAL A 27 -3.52 22.44 12.85
C VAL A 27 -5.00 22.02 12.82
N LEU A 28 -5.69 22.04 13.96
CA LEU A 28 -7.13 21.71 14.02
C LEU A 28 -8.01 22.75 13.31
N ILE A 29 -7.66 24.04 13.39
CA ILE A 29 -8.36 25.11 12.66
C ILE A 29 -8.14 24.99 11.15
N LEU A 30 -6.91 24.68 10.71
CA LEU A 30 -6.60 24.43 9.30
C LEU A 30 -7.33 23.20 8.75
N ALA A 31 -7.38 22.10 9.51
CA ALA A 31 -8.13 20.90 9.12
C ALA A 31 -9.65 21.17 8.99
N PHE A 32 -10.23 21.96 9.90
CA PHE A 32 -11.65 22.34 9.84
C PHE A 32 -11.97 23.26 8.65
N ALA A 33 -11.05 24.16 8.27
CA ALA A 33 -11.21 25.03 7.10
C ALA A 33 -11.15 24.25 5.77
N VAL A 34 -10.31 23.21 5.69
CA VAL A 34 -10.25 22.31 4.52
C VAL A 34 -11.54 21.50 4.38
N GLN A 35 -12.10 21.00 5.49
CA GLN A 35 -13.36 20.25 5.47
C GLN A 35 -14.57 21.07 5.01
N GLN A 36 -14.64 22.36 5.39
CA GLN A 36 -15.71 23.27 4.96
C GLN A 36 -15.63 23.63 3.46
N SER A 37 -14.46 23.49 2.84
CA SER A 37 -14.24 23.81 1.42
C SER A 37 -14.69 22.68 0.47
N LEU A 38 -14.66 21.42 0.93
CA LEU A 38 -15.07 20.24 0.15
C LEU A 38 -16.61 20.12 0.02
N VAL A 39 -17.37 20.59 1.02
CA VAL A 39 -18.85 20.54 1.00
C VAL A 39 -19.45 21.58 0.05
N ALA A 40 -18.82 22.75 -0.12
CA ALA A 40 -19.27 23.78 -1.06
C ALA A 40 -19.03 23.42 -2.54
N ALA A 41 -17.97 22.67 -2.84
CA ALA A 41 -17.70 22.15 -4.18
C ALA A 41 -18.70 21.06 -4.61
N SER A 42 -19.20 20.28 -3.64
CA SER A 42 -20.19 19.23 -3.88
C SER A 42 -21.58 19.78 -4.25
N ALA A 43 -21.94 20.95 -3.72
CA ALA A 43 -23.23 21.60 -3.98
C ALA A 43 -23.30 22.27 -5.36
N SER A 44 -22.16 22.60 -5.98
CA SER A 44 -22.09 23.28 -7.28
C SER A 44 -22.10 22.31 -8.47
N VAL A 45 -21.68 21.06 -8.27
CA VAL A 45 -21.70 20.02 -9.33
C VAL A 45 -23.10 19.47 -9.57
N SER A 46 -23.96 19.45 -8.54
CA SER A 46 -25.32 18.86 -8.67
C SER A 46 -26.33 19.73 -9.43
N SER A 47 -25.98 20.95 -9.83
CA SER A 47 -26.90 21.89 -10.50
C SER A 47 -26.76 21.94 -12.03
N GLN A 48 -25.94 21.08 -12.63
CA GLN A 48 -25.63 21.14 -14.06
C GLN A 48 -25.97 19.85 -14.83
N GLU A 49 -27.07 19.19 -14.48
CA GLU A 49 -27.72 18.18 -15.33
C GLU A 49 -29.18 18.57 -15.57
N ASN A 50 -29.40 19.66 -16.30
CA ASN A 50 -30.64 19.81 -17.09
C ASN A 50 -30.52 20.91 -18.15
N ALA A 51 -30.05 20.56 -19.36
CA ALA A 51 -30.44 21.24 -20.60
C ALA A 51 -29.94 20.45 -21.83
N THR A 52 -30.90 19.98 -22.61
CA THR A 52 -30.80 19.31 -23.91
C THR A 52 -30.15 20.18 -25.00
N GLY A 53 -29.41 19.55 -25.92
CA GLY A 53 -28.85 20.19 -27.11
C GLY A 53 -28.38 19.18 -28.16
N GLU A 54 -29.30 18.80 -29.04
CA GLU A 54 -29.16 17.87 -30.15
C GLU A 54 -28.30 18.47 -31.28
N THR A 55 -27.19 17.83 -31.67
CA THR A 55 -26.56 18.04 -33.00
C THR A 55 -25.78 16.79 -33.41
N ALA A 56 -26.20 16.20 -34.52
CA ALA A 56 -25.62 14.98 -35.09
C ALA A 56 -24.21 15.23 -35.68
N GLY A 57 -23.21 14.55 -35.13
CA GLY A 57 -21.89 14.35 -35.75
C GLY A 57 -21.79 12.99 -36.44
N PRO A 58 -20.87 12.80 -37.40
CA PRO A 58 -20.70 11.52 -38.10
C PRO A 58 -20.24 10.43 -37.13
N PRO A 59 -20.60 9.15 -37.36
CA PRO A 59 -20.38 8.08 -36.38
C PRO A 59 -18.87 7.87 -36.15
N PRO A 60 -18.43 7.72 -34.89
CA PRO A 60 -17.06 7.31 -34.61
C PRO A 60 -16.84 5.91 -35.17
N GLN A 61 -15.74 5.75 -35.89
CA GLN A 61 -15.25 4.47 -36.39
C GLN A 61 -14.95 3.57 -35.19
N ASP A 62 -15.53 2.37 -35.18
CA ASP A 62 -15.24 1.29 -34.24
C ASP A 62 -13.75 0.93 -34.26
N VAL A 63 -12.98 1.49 -33.33
CA VAL A 63 -11.73 0.87 -32.90
C VAL A 63 -12.12 -0.09 -31.78
N THR A 64 -12.49 -1.31 -32.15
CA THR A 64 -12.74 -2.41 -31.21
C THR A 64 -11.42 -2.86 -30.58
N GLY A 65 -10.87 -2.03 -29.71
CA GLY A 65 -9.98 -2.44 -28.64
C GLY A 65 -10.78 -2.28 -27.36
N SER A 66 -11.67 -3.25 -27.05
CA SER A 66 -12.33 -3.26 -25.76
C SER A 66 -11.26 -3.47 -24.70
N VAL A 67 -10.84 -2.38 -24.05
CA VAL A 67 -10.00 -2.45 -22.86
C VAL A 67 -10.92 -3.02 -21.77
N VAL A 68 -10.94 -4.35 -21.67
CA VAL A 68 -11.65 -5.03 -20.60
C VAL A 68 -11.02 -4.54 -19.29
N ALA A 69 -11.84 -3.98 -18.41
CA ALA A 69 -11.37 -3.53 -17.11
C ALA A 69 -10.82 -4.74 -16.32
N PRO A 70 -9.72 -4.58 -15.55
CA PRO A 70 -9.19 -5.65 -14.74
C PRO A 70 -10.25 -6.28 -13.82
N SER A 71 -10.17 -7.59 -13.68
CA SER A 71 -11.15 -8.40 -12.96
C SER A 71 -10.48 -9.31 -11.95
N ASP A 72 -11.27 -10.11 -11.23
CA ASP A 72 -10.76 -11.11 -10.29
C ASP A 72 -9.86 -12.13 -11.02
N ALA A 73 -10.09 -12.36 -12.32
CA ALA A 73 -9.22 -13.22 -13.15
C ALA A 73 -7.83 -12.63 -13.38
N ASP A 74 -7.67 -11.33 -13.18
CA ASP A 74 -6.38 -10.63 -13.25
C ASP A 74 -5.67 -10.55 -11.90
N GLY A 75 -6.27 -11.10 -10.83
CA GLY A 75 -5.75 -11.01 -9.47
C GLY A 75 -6.15 -9.74 -8.72
N VAL A 76 -7.18 -9.02 -9.18
CA VAL A 76 -7.71 -7.85 -8.46
C VAL A 76 -8.29 -8.27 -7.12
N ILE A 77 -7.84 -7.63 -6.04
CA ILE A 77 -8.45 -7.66 -4.72
C ILE A 77 -9.06 -6.28 -4.46
N ARG A 78 -10.30 -6.24 -3.98
CA ARG A 78 -11.03 -4.99 -3.70
C ARG A 78 -11.02 -4.68 -2.22
N ASP A 79 -10.87 -3.41 -1.88
CA ASP A 79 -10.92 -2.91 -0.51
C ASP A 79 -12.15 -3.44 0.24
N GLY A 80 -11.90 -3.93 1.45
CA GLY A 80 -12.92 -4.51 2.34
C GLY A 80 -13.32 -5.95 2.01
N ASN A 81 -12.72 -6.55 0.98
CA ASN A 81 -12.87 -7.97 0.61
C ASN A 81 -11.51 -8.66 0.47
N GLU A 82 -10.53 -8.26 1.29
CA GLU A 82 -9.20 -8.87 1.29
C GLU A 82 -9.30 -10.35 1.71
N PRO A 83 -8.82 -11.29 0.88
CA PRO A 83 -8.78 -12.71 1.24
C PRO A 83 -7.74 -12.98 2.33
N THR A 84 -7.91 -14.10 3.03
CA THR A 84 -6.83 -14.74 3.79
C THR A 84 -5.84 -15.44 2.89
N VAL A 85 -4.68 -15.76 3.45
CA VAL A 85 -3.72 -16.71 2.85
C VAL A 85 -4.25 -18.14 2.70
N PHE A 86 -5.46 -18.44 3.21
CA PHE A 86 -6.12 -19.75 3.08
C PHE A 86 -7.19 -19.78 1.98
N ASP A 87 -7.58 -18.62 1.42
CA ASP A 87 -8.62 -18.50 0.39
C ASP A 87 -8.10 -18.87 -1.02
N THR A 88 -7.58 -20.09 -1.14
CA THR A 88 -6.92 -20.64 -2.33
C THR A 88 -7.83 -20.84 -3.55
N ALA A 89 -9.13 -20.56 -3.43
CA ALA A 89 -10.04 -20.51 -4.57
C ALA A 89 -9.90 -19.20 -5.37
N GLY A 90 -9.38 -18.13 -4.76
CA GLY A 90 -9.17 -16.84 -5.40
C GLY A 90 -7.90 -16.81 -6.23
N VAL A 91 -7.97 -16.27 -7.45
CA VAL A 91 -6.85 -16.24 -8.42
C VAL A 91 -5.60 -15.56 -7.85
N ALA A 92 -5.76 -14.51 -7.04
CA ALA A 92 -4.65 -13.80 -6.41
C ALA A 92 -3.86 -14.66 -5.41
N ILE A 93 -4.49 -15.67 -4.79
CA ILE A 93 -3.85 -16.58 -3.83
C ILE A 93 -3.41 -17.88 -4.52
N ALA A 94 -4.26 -18.41 -5.42
CA ALA A 94 -4.04 -19.67 -6.11
C ALA A 94 -2.78 -19.69 -7.00
N ASN A 95 -2.34 -18.53 -7.47
CA ASN A 95 -1.17 -18.38 -8.36
C ASN A 95 0.08 -17.84 -7.64
N LEU A 96 0.08 -17.74 -6.31
CA LEU A 96 1.32 -17.52 -5.57
C LEU A 96 2.23 -18.74 -5.72
N ASP A 97 3.54 -18.51 -5.65
CA ASP A 97 4.51 -19.60 -5.55
C ASP A 97 4.12 -20.52 -4.38
N PRO A 98 4.04 -21.85 -4.59
CA PRO A 98 3.57 -22.76 -3.55
C PRO A 98 4.41 -22.74 -2.27
N ALA A 99 5.71 -22.46 -2.35
CA ALA A 99 6.56 -22.38 -1.16
C ALA A 99 6.34 -21.07 -0.40
N LEU A 100 6.11 -19.96 -1.11
CA LEU A 100 5.67 -18.70 -0.49
C LEU A 100 4.34 -18.88 0.23
N LEU A 101 3.35 -19.50 -0.45
CA LEU A 101 2.03 -19.73 0.14
C LEU A 101 2.10 -20.63 1.38
N ASP A 102 2.90 -21.71 1.36
CA ASP A 102 3.14 -22.56 2.53
C ASP A 102 3.74 -21.77 3.70
N ALA A 103 4.78 -20.96 3.45
CA ALA A 103 5.40 -20.13 4.48
C ALA A 103 4.40 -19.14 5.10
N LEU A 104 3.58 -18.48 4.27
CA LEU A 104 2.51 -17.59 4.72
C LEU A 104 1.47 -18.30 5.58
N GLN A 105 1.06 -19.50 5.19
CA GLN A 105 0.07 -20.30 5.94
C GLN A 105 0.64 -20.79 7.28
N ARG A 106 1.91 -21.19 7.32
CA ARG A 106 2.59 -21.53 8.58
C ARG A 106 2.69 -20.33 9.51
N ALA A 107 3.12 -19.17 9.00
CA ALA A 107 3.17 -17.93 9.77
C ALA A 107 1.78 -17.51 10.28
N ALA A 108 0.75 -17.58 9.43
CA ALA A 108 -0.61 -17.23 9.80
C ALA A 108 -1.19 -18.14 10.89
N ASN A 109 -0.89 -19.44 10.87
CA ASN A 109 -1.33 -20.37 11.92
C ASN A 109 -0.73 -20.02 13.29
N ASP A 110 0.54 -19.61 13.34
CA ASP A 110 1.17 -19.24 14.60
C ASP A 110 0.72 -17.85 15.06
N ALA A 111 0.58 -16.88 14.14
CA ALA A 111 0.04 -15.56 14.43
C ALA A 111 -1.43 -15.59 14.93
N ALA A 112 -2.19 -16.63 14.58
CA ALA A 112 -3.55 -16.82 15.09
C ALA A 112 -3.59 -17.01 16.63
N ALA A 113 -2.50 -17.51 17.24
CA ALA A 113 -2.37 -17.58 18.70
C ALA A 113 -2.34 -16.18 19.36
N ASP A 114 -1.90 -15.17 18.60
CA ASP A 114 -1.92 -13.76 18.99
C ASP A 114 -3.22 -13.03 18.58
N GLY A 115 -4.20 -13.78 18.04
CA GLY A 115 -5.47 -13.24 17.57
C GLY A 115 -5.38 -12.48 16.24
N LEU A 116 -4.32 -12.70 15.47
CA LEU A 116 -4.12 -12.08 14.17
C LEU A 116 -4.64 -12.97 13.04
N GLU A 117 -5.13 -12.32 11.99
CA GLU A 117 -5.55 -12.97 10.76
C GLU A 117 -4.84 -12.30 9.59
N PHE A 118 -4.11 -13.11 8.83
CA PHE A 118 -3.31 -12.61 7.71
C PHE A 118 -4.22 -12.33 6.52
N ARG A 119 -4.36 -11.05 6.18
CA ARG A 119 -5.10 -10.59 5.00
C ARG A 119 -4.11 -10.20 3.91
N VAL A 120 -4.49 -10.49 2.66
CA VAL A 120 -3.71 -10.18 1.47
C VAL A 120 -4.34 -8.98 0.78
N ASN A 121 -3.61 -7.88 0.70
CA ASN A 121 -4.03 -6.68 -0.03
C ASN A 121 -3.79 -6.87 -1.54
N SER A 122 -2.72 -7.56 -1.91
CA SER A 122 -2.38 -7.86 -3.31
C SER A 122 -1.52 -9.13 -3.34
N GLY A 123 -1.92 -10.13 -4.13
CA GLY A 123 -1.21 -11.40 -4.30
C GLY A 123 -0.61 -11.50 -5.69
N TRP A 124 -0.80 -12.64 -6.34
CA TRP A 124 -0.50 -12.77 -7.76
C TRP A 124 -1.35 -11.80 -8.59
N ARG A 125 -0.74 -11.19 -9.61
CA ARG A 125 -1.40 -10.27 -10.55
C ARG A 125 -1.03 -10.61 -11.99
N SER A 126 -1.96 -10.43 -12.93
CA SER A 126 -1.67 -10.59 -14.35
C SER A 126 -0.71 -9.50 -14.84
N ALA A 127 0.08 -9.80 -15.87
CA ALA A 127 0.96 -8.80 -16.51
C ALA A 127 0.18 -7.59 -17.04
N ALA A 128 -1.06 -7.79 -17.50
CA ALA A 128 -1.93 -6.71 -17.97
C ALA A 128 -2.39 -5.79 -16.82
N LEU A 129 -2.72 -6.36 -15.66
CA LEU A 129 -3.01 -5.57 -14.46
C LEU A 129 -1.76 -4.81 -13.99
N GLN A 130 -0.59 -5.46 -13.99
CA GLN A 130 0.66 -4.81 -13.63
C GLN A 130 0.99 -3.64 -14.57
N GLU A 131 0.83 -3.81 -15.88
CA GLU A 131 1.01 -2.74 -16.88
C GLU A 131 0.08 -1.57 -16.57
N ARG A 132 -1.19 -1.85 -16.29
CA ARG A 132 -2.15 -0.80 -15.93
C ARG A 132 -1.72 -0.04 -14.68
N MET A 133 -1.29 -0.74 -13.63
CA MET A 133 -0.81 -0.10 -12.40
C MET A 133 0.44 0.75 -12.62
N MET A 134 1.35 0.32 -13.49
CA MET A 134 2.51 1.13 -13.89
C MET A 134 2.06 2.41 -14.60
N GLN A 135 1.14 2.32 -15.56
CA GLN A 135 0.63 3.50 -16.27
C GLN A 135 -0.10 4.47 -15.32
N ASP A 136 -0.89 3.94 -14.38
CA ASP A 136 -1.58 4.76 -13.37
C ASP A 136 -0.56 5.44 -12.43
N ALA A 137 0.52 4.74 -12.04
CA ALA A 137 1.61 5.30 -11.25
C ALA A 137 2.39 6.39 -12.01
N ILE A 138 2.66 6.22 -13.31
CA ILE A 138 3.30 7.25 -14.13
C ILE A 138 2.46 8.52 -14.15
N VAL A 139 1.13 8.40 -14.28
CA VAL A 139 0.22 9.54 -14.21
C VAL A 139 0.25 10.19 -12.83
N GLN A 140 0.26 9.38 -11.76
CA GLN A 140 0.26 9.86 -10.38
C GLN A 140 1.56 10.59 -9.99
N TYR A 141 2.72 10.02 -10.35
CA TYR A 141 4.03 10.50 -9.95
C TYR A 141 4.72 11.38 -11.00
N GLY A 142 4.15 11.47 -12.20
CA GLY A 142 4.55 12.39 -13.27
C GLY A 142 5.73 11.93 -14.13
N SER A 143 6.33 10.78 -13.84
CA SER A 143 7.36 10.17 -14.69
C SER A 143 7.53 8.68 -14.42
N GLU A 144 8.06 7.94 -15.39
CA GLU A 144 8.47 6.54 -15.23
C GLU A 144 9.51 6.37 -14.12
N ALA A 145 10.46 7.30 -14.02
CA ALA A 145 11.52 7.23 -13.01
C ALA A 145 10.97 7.33 -11.58
N GLU A 146 10.01 8.21 -11.33
CA GLU A 146 9.38 8.31 -10.00
C GLU A 146 8.41 7.16 -9.74
N ALA A 147 7.68 6.70 -10.77
CA ALA A 147 6.77 5.56 -10.65
C ALA A 147 7.50 4.24 -10.33
N ALA A 148 8.69 4.04 -10.91
CA ALA A 148 9.52 2.85 -10.71
C ALA A 148 9.97 2.64 -9.26
N ARG A 149 9.84 3.66 -8.40
CA ARG A 149 10.10 3.57 -6.95
C ARG A 149 8.96 2.92 -6.17
N TRP A 150 7.84 2.62 -6.81
CA TRP A 150 6.62 2.09 -6.18
C TRP A 150 5.98 0.95 -6.97
N VAL A 151 6.15 0.92 -8.29
CA VAL A 151 5.51 -0.06 -9.15
C VAL A 151 6.54 -0.60 -10.14
N ALA A 152 6.78 -1.91 -10.10
CA ALA A 152 7.63 -2.60 -11.06
C ALA A 152 6.96 -2.75 -12.44
N THR A 153 7.78 -2.98 -13.46
CA THR A 153 7.28 -3.31 -14.81
C THR A 153 6.59 -4.68 -14.82
N PRO A 154 5.76 -4.99 -15.84
CA PRO A 154 5.18 -6.33 -15.97
C PRO A 154 6.20 -7.46 -16.10
N GLN A 155 7.40 -7.15 -16.61
CA GLN A 155 8.46 -8.16 -16.83
C GLN A 155 9.23 -8.48 -15.55
N THR A 156 9.31 -7.53 -14.61
CA THR A 156 10.17 -7.64 -13.42
C THR A 156 9.38 -7.76 -12.11
N SER A 157 8.08 -7.53 -12.12
CA SER A 157 7.23 -7.61 -10.92
C SER A 157 7.18 -9.03 -10.34
N ALA A 158 7.58 -9.17 -9.09
CA ALA A 158 7.47 -10.41 -8.34
C ALA A 158 6.01 -10.84 -8.10
N HIS A 159 5.04 -9.93 -8.16
CA HIS A 159 3.62 -10.31 -8.12
C HIS A 159 3.18 -11.01 -9.40
N VAL A 160 3.81 -10.71 -10.55
CA VAL A 160 3.47 -11.36 -11.82
C VAL A 160 4.01 -12.78 -11.86
N SER A 161 5.20 -13.02 -11.27
CA SER A 161 5.76 -14.37 -11.12
C SER A 161 5.13 -15.16 -9.97
N GLY A 162 4.41 -14.51 -9.05
CA GLY A 162 3.81 -15.13 -7.87
C GLY A 162 4.76 -15.21 -6.67
N ASP A 163 5.92 -14.57 -6.74
CA ASP A 163 7.00 -14.62 -5.74
C ASP A 163 6.86 -13.54 -4.64
N ALA A 164 5.84 -12.68 -4.72
CA ALA A 164 5.57 -11.62 -3.75
C ALA A 164 4.10 -11.55 -3.33
N VAL A 165 3.90 -11.00 -2.13
CA VAL A 165 2.59 -10.71 -1.56
C VAL A 165 2.61 -9.38 -0.80
N ASP A 166 1.55 -8.60 -0.95
CA ASP A 166 1.29 -7.40 -0.16
C ASP A 166 0.34 -7.75 0.98
N MET A 167 0.84 -7.66 2.21
CA MET A 167 0.14 -8.08 3.42
C MET A 167 -0.58 -6.91 4.10
N GLY A 168 -1.60 -7.24 4.89
CA GLY A 168 -2.28 -6.34 5.80
C GLY A 168 -3.07 -7.10 6.86
N PRO A 169 -3.74 -6.40 7.79
CA PRO A 169 -3.59 -4.97 8.13
C PRO A 169 -2.29 -4.69 8.92
N LEU A 170 -2.10 -3.45 9.40
CA LEU A 170 -0.90 -3.03 10.16
C LEU A 170 -0.46 -4.01 11.29
N PRO A 171 -1.36 -4.57 12.13
CA PRO A 171 -0.95 -5.57 13.11
C PRO A 171 -0.28 -6.83 12.52
N THR A 172 -0.69 -7.26 11.33
CA THR A 172 -0.04 -8.35 10.58
C THR A 172 1.36 -7.94 10.14
N LEU A 173 1.53 -6.71 9.68
CA LEU A 173 2.83 -6.18 9.27
C LEU A 173 3.80 -6.07 10.46
N ASP A 174 3.32 -5.58 11.61
CA ASP A 174 4.11 -5.52 12.83
C ASP A 174 4.54 -6.91 13.31
N TRP A 175 3.68 -7.92 13.17
CA TRP A 175 3.99 -9.30 13.51
C TRP A 175 5.03 -9.88 12.54
N LEU A 176 4.84 -9.69 11.23
CA LEU A 176 5.78 -10.16 10.20
C LEU A 176 7.16 -9.50 10.33
N ALA A 177 7.24 -8.22 10.71
CA ALA A 177 8.51 -7.55 10.97
C ALA A 177 9.29 -8.16 12.15
N GLN A 178 8.60 -8.80 13.11
CA GLN A 178 9.21 -9.41 14.29
C GLN A 178 9.52 -10.90 14.09
N PHE A 179 8.64 -11.62 13.41
CA PHE A 179 8.67 -13.10 13.34
C PHE A 179 8.75 -13.65 11.92
N GLY A 180 8.62 -12.83 10.88
CA GLY A 180 8.57 -13.27 9.49
C GLY A 180 9.81 -14.06 9.05
N ALA A 181 10.99 -13.66 9.54
CA ALA A 181 12.25 -14.35 9.24
C ALA A 181 12.24 -15.83 9.63
N ASP A 182 11.54 -16.22 10.71
CA ASP A 182 11.43 -17.61 11.16
C ASP A 182 10.70 -18.51 10.14
N TYR A 183 9.97 -17.91 9.20
CA TYR A 183 9.27 -18.58 8.09
C TYR A 183 9.92 -18.31 6.73
N GLY A 184 11.00 -17.52 6.69
CA GLY A 184 11.61 -17.04 5.46
C GLY A 184 10.85 -15.88 4.81
N LEU A 185 9.89 -15.26 5.49
CA LEU A 185 9.11 -14.14 4.96
C LEU A 185 9.80 -12.82 5.27
N CYS A 186 10.30 -12.16 4.23
CA CYS A 186 11.10 -10.94 4.39
C CYS A 186 10.47 -9.76 3.65
N GLN A 187 10.37 -8.64 4.36
CA GLN A 187 10.15 -7.34 3.73
C GLN A 187 11.32 -7.08 2.78
N THR A 188 11.04 -6.80 1.51
CA THR A 188 12.09 -6.63 0.49
C THR A 188 12.47 -5.16 0.27
N TYR A 189 11.50 -4.25 0.36
CA TYR A 189 11.68 -2.82 0.12
C TYR A 189 11.36 -2.00 1.37
N ALA A 190 12.28 -1.13 1.79
CA ALA A 190 12.13 -0.34 3.02
C ALA A 190 10.97 0.67 2.96
N ASN A 191 10.64 1.17 1.76
CA ASN A 191 9.51 2.05 1.51
C ASN A 191 8.15 1.33 1.40
N GLU A 192 8.15 -0.02 1.37
CA GLU A 192 6.95 -0.84 1.20
C GLU A 192 6.84 -1.87 2.34
N PRO A 193 6.44 -1.44 3.56
CA PRO A 193 6.31 -2.34 4.72
C PRO A 193 5.27 -3.46 4.55
N TRP A 194 4.47 -3.39 3.49
CA TRP A 194 3.50 -4.40 3.12
C TRP A 194 4.06 -5.48 2.18
N HIS A 195 5.16 -5.24 1.45
CA HIS A 195 5.66 -6.15 0.40
C HIS A 195 6.60 -7.21 0.96
N TYR A 196 6.17 -8.47 0.94
CA TYR A 196 6.93 -9.62 1.43
C TYR A 196 7.23 -10.62 0.32
N GLU A 197 8.43 -11.17 0.37
CA GLU A 197 8.87 -12.26 -0.50
C GLU A 197 9.48 -13.40 0.32
N LEU A 198 9.52 -14.60 -0.26
CA LEU A 198 10.21 -15.74 0.36
C LEU A 198 11.73 -15.62 0.19
N ARG A 199 12.45 -15.77 1.29
CA ARG A 199 13.91 -15.91 1.41
C ARG A 199 14.17 -17.11 2.32
N PRO A 200 14.28 -18.33 1.76
CA PRO A 200 14.37 -19.55 2.57
C PRO A 200 15.53 -19.54 3.58
N ASP A 201 16.67 -18.94 3.20
CA ASP A 201 17.86 -18.84 4.04
C ASP A 201 17.64 -17.93 5.27
N ALA A 202 16.62 -17.07 5.25
CA ALA A 202 16.34 -16.15 6.36
C ALA A 202 15.94 -16.86 7.66
N VAL A 203 15.46 -18.11 7.58
CA VAL A 203 15.19 -18.95 8.76
C VAL A 203 16.46 -19.21 9.57
N THR A 204 17.62 -19.25 8.92
CA THR A 204 18.91 -19.49 9.56
C THR A 204 19.79 -18.24 9.66
N GLU A 205 19.68 -17.34 8.68
CA GLU A 205 20.58 -16.19 8.51
C GLU A 205 19.93 -14.85 8.87
N GLY A 206 18.61 -14.83 9.06
CA GLY A 206 17.81 -13.61 9.12
C GLY A 206 17.54 -13.03 7.74
N CYS A 207 16.61 -12.07 7.66
CA CYS A 207 16.30 -11.42 6.39
C CYS A 207 17.50 -10.64 5.85
N PRO A 208 17.72 -10.64 4.53
CA PRO A 208 18.74 -9.80 3.91
C PRO A 208 18.44 -8.31 4.14
N GLU A 209 19.44 -7.46 3.92
CA GLU A 209 19.22 -6.01 3.93
C GLU A 209 18.18 -5.62 2.89
N MET A 210 17.20 -4.81 3.31
CA MET A 210 16.18 -4.28 2.42
C MET A 210 16.79 -3.29 1.43
N TYR A 211 16.32 -3.31 0.20
CA TYR A 211 16.54 -2.21 -0.74
C TYR A 211 15.79 -0.96 -0.27
N SER A 212 16.27 0.24 -0.60
CA SER A 212 15.55 1.46 -0.20
C SER A 212 14.19 1.59 -0.89
N ASP A 213 14.14 1.22 -2.16
CA ASP A 213 12.96 1.05 -3.01
C ASP A 213 13.26 0.09 -4.18
N PRO A 214 12.28 -0.31 -5.01
CA PRO A 214 12.49 -1.26 -6.10
C PRO A 214 13.56 -0.85 -7.12
N THR A 215 13.91 0.43 -7.25
CA THR A 215 14.91 0.87 -8.23
C THR A 215 16.33 0.42 -7.89
N GLU A 216 16.59 0.04 -6.64
CA GLU A 216 17.88 -0.52 -6.19
C GLU A 216 17.97 -2.04 -6.34
N ASP A 217 16.87 -2.72 -6.62
CA ASP A 217 16.83 -4.16 -6.81
C ASP A 217 17.39 -4.54 -8.19
N PRO A 218 18.49 -5.32 -8.26
CA PRO A 218 19.08 -5.72 -9.54
C PRO A 218 18.12 -6.49 -10.45
N ARG A 219 17.07 -7.11 -9.90
CA ARG A 219 16.02 -7.83 -10.66
C ARG A 219 15.11 -6.89 -11.44
N MET A 220 15.08 -5.60 -11.09
CA MET A 220 14.24 -4.59 -11.76
C MET A 220 14.91 -3.99 -13.00
N GLN A 221 16.11 -4.45 -13.34
CA GLN A 221 16.84 -4.04 -14.53
C GLN A 221 16.57 -5.04 -15.69
N PRO A 222 16.18 -4.56 -16.89
CA PRO A 222 15.94 -5.42 -18.05
C PRO A 222 17.22 -6.02 -18.67
#